data_AF-A0A4V5ML35-F1
#
_entry.id   AF-A0A4V5ML35-F1
#
_cell.length_a   1.000
_cell.length_b   1.000
_cell.length_c   1.000
_cell.angle_alpha   90.00
_cell.angle_beta   90.00
_cell.angle_gamma   90.00
#
_symmetry.space_group_name_H-M   'P 1'
#
loop_
_entity.id
_entity.type
_entity.pdbx_description
1 polymer ?
#
loop_
_entity_poly.entity_id
_entity_poly.type
_entity_poly.pdbx_seq_one_letter_code
_entity_poly.pdbx_strand_id
1 'polypeptide(L)'
;MTESISHQPDPAAPIDLAQSDDPAADGDRPAGGAPAPLGPAHLATEITAQLSTQLSKVRLYGFRRPAEAARARPAARPARSVPAPTLVAVAHGSRDPRAVHTVSALLDRVRALRPDLPVRLGHIELNRPLLADTLAGLRGEAVLVPLLFGRGYHVTHDLPAELAAAPHLTGRIAAPLGPHALLAEALHGRLLEAGFGDGPRMPADHGTSAECGTCTGPRSRSGIGRDAVVLAAAGSRAARSADDIARTAQLLSARLGGIPVLPAFASAAGPTVAEAVRILTARGHDRIAVASCFTAPGRFAAQCAAAAPGIAAAPLGDHPALARLVLHRYDQALFARTASDQDGIRAATVAV
;
A
#
# COMPACT_ATOMS: atom_id res chain seq x y z
N MET A 1 -4.60 67.47 10.82
CA MET A 1 -3.18 67.19 11.07
C MET A 1 -2.49 67.14 9.71
N THR A 2 -1.87 68.26 9.34
CA THR A 2 -0.75 68.45 8.39
C THR A 2 0.44 67.56 8.83
N GLU A 3 1.42 67.09 8.03
CA GLU A 3 2.23 67.56 6.90
C GLU A 3 2.71 66.30 6.10
N SER A 4 2.85 66.25 4.77
CA SER A 4 3.81 66.90 3.83
C SER A 4 5.30 66.51 3.98
N ILE A 5 5.92 66.19 2.82
CA ILE A 5 7.35 66.17 2.38
C ILE A 5 7.60 64.86 1.57
N SER A 6 7.37 64.82 0.25
CA SER A 6 8.23 65.28 -0.88
C SER A 6 9.62 64.62 -0.94
N HIS A 7 9.91 63.80 -1.98
CA HIS A 7 10.94 64.08 -3.00
C HIS A 7 11.10 62.91 -4.02
N GLN A 8 11.06 63.23 -5.31
CA GLN A 8 11.55 62.47 -6.48
C GLN A 8 12.14 63.54 -7.44
N PRO A 9 12.91 63.21 -8.52
CA PRO A 9 13.82 62.10 -8.82
C PRO A 9 15.15 62.56 -9.54
N ASP A 10 15.88 61.60 -10.16
CA ASP A 10 16.82 61.68 -11.33
C ASP A 10 18.35 61.91 -11.13
N PRO A 11 19.26 61.63 -12.12
CA PRO A 11 19.41 60.52 -13.09
C PRO A 11 20.90 60.06 -13.34
N ALA A 12 21.12 59.14 -14.30
CA ALA A 12 22.30 58.98 -15.19
C ALA A 12 23.45 57.98 -14.88
N ALA A 13 23.47 56.90 -15.71
CA ALA A 13 24.54 56.46 -16.64
C ALA A 13 25.91 55.87 -16.15
N PRO A 14 26.66 55.16 -17.04
CA PRO A 14 27.39 53.92 -16.73
C PRO A 14 28.91 54.08 -16.62
N ILE A 15 29.60 53.05 -16.10
CA ILE A 15 31.06 52.91 -16.18
C ILE A 15 31.44 51.46 -16.53
N ASP A 16 32.13 51.34 -17.65
CA ASP A 16 32.90 50.20 -18.17
C ASP A 16 34.30 50.20 -17.55
N LEU A 17 34.92 49.02 -17.35
CA LEU A 17 36.38 48.80 -17.44
C LEU A 17 36.75 47.30 -17.23
N ALA A 18 37.22 46.70 -18.33
CA ALA A 18 38.39 45.81 -18.48
C ALA A 18 38.43 44.44 -17.74
N GLN A 19 38.46 43.31 -18.47
CA GLN A 19 39.65 42.49 -18.86
C GLN A 19 40.41 41.91 -17.65
N SER A 20 40.83 40.65 -17.54
CA SER A 20 40.96 39.46 -18.40
C SER A 20 41.32 38.29 -17.46
N ASP A 21 40.96 37.04 -17.80
CA ASP A 21 41.81 35.84 -17.70
C ASP A 21 40.98 34.56 -17.95
N ASP A 22 41.27 33.92 -19.09
CA ASP A 22 40.92 32.53 -19.46
C ASP A 22 41.78 31.53 -18.64
N PRO A 23 41.40 30.24 -18.43
CA PRO A 23 41.15 29.31 -19.54
C PRO A 23 40.13 28.17 -19.32
N ALA A 24 39.81 27.53 -20.45
CA ALA A 24 38.99 26.33 -20.60
C ALA A 24 39.42 25.12 -19.75
N ALA A 25 38.43 24.38 -19.22
CA ALA A 25 38.58 22.97 -18.90
C ALA A 25 37.25 22.22 -19.12
N ASP A 26 37.43 21.09 -19.79
CA ASP A 26 36.51 20.10 -20.31
C ASP A 26 35.56 19.54 -19.23
N GLY A 27 34.26 19.49 -19.54
CA GLY A 27 33.19 19.07 -18.64
C GLY A 27 32.44 17.86 -19.18
N ASP A 28 32.91 16.69 -18.75
CA ASP A 28 32.48 15.33 -19.03
C ASP A 28 30.94 15.12 -19.06
N ARG A 29 30.44 14.59 -20.18
CA ARG A 29 29.06 14.11 -20.36
C ARG A 29 29.02 12.64 -19.96
N PRO A 30 28.17 12.19 -19.01
CA PRO A 30 28.05 10.75 -18.76
C PRO A 30 27.33 10.09 -19.94
N ALA A 31 28.04 9.20 -20.62
CA ALA A 31 27.54 8.33 -21.66
C ALA A 31 26.45 7.40 -21.11
N GLY A 32 25.35 7.26 -21.86
CA GLY A 32 24.27 6.32 -21.58
C GLY A 32 24.76 4.88 -21.60
N GLY A 33 24.87 4.26 -20.43
CA GLY A 33 25.03 2.83 -20.28
C GLY A 33 23.69 2.12 -20.47
N ALA A 34 23.64 1.15 -21.38
CA ALA A 34 22.51 0.24 -21.51
C ALA A 34 22.29 -0.51 -20.17
N PRO A 35 21.02 -0.76 -19.77
CA PRO A 35 20.75 -1.43 -18.50
C PRO A 35 21.35 -2.85 -18.51
N ALA A 36 22.07 -3.17 -17.43
CA ALA A 36 22.66 -4.49 -17.21
C ALA A 36 21.59 -5.59 -17.32
N PRO A 37 21.93 -6.77 -17.85
CA PRO A 37 20.98 -7.87 -17.99
C PRO A 37 20.44 -8.28 -16.62
N LEU A 38 19.11 -8.33 -16.53
CA LEU A 38 18.37 -8.67 -15.31
C LEU A 38 18.87 -10.00 -14.72
N GLY A 39 19.23 -9.98 -13.44
CA GLY A 39 19.65 -11.19 -12.73
C GLY A 39 18.53 -12.25 -12.67
N PRO A 40 18.88 -13.54 -12.54
CA PRO A 40 17.92 -14.65 -12.62
C PRO A 40 16.79 -14.57 -11.57
N ALA A 41 17.03 -13.93 -10.41
CA ALA A 41 16.01 -13.69 -9.38
C ALA A 41 14.95 -12.65 -9.79
N HIS A 42 15.35 -11.63 -10.56
CA HIS A 42 14.43 -10.61 -11.07
C HIS A 42 13.58 -11.18 -12.21
N LEU A 43 14.18 -11.99 -13.09
CA LEU A 43 13.47 -12.75 -14.12
C LEU A 43 12.46 -13.73 -13.52
N ALA A 44 12.84 -14.47 -12.47
CA ALA A 44 11.93 -15.37 -11.77
C ALA A 44 10.74 -14.62 -11.14
N THR A 45 10.98 -13.41 -10.62
CA THR A 45 9.94 -12.55 -10.04
C THR A 45 8.98 -12.05 -11.11
N GLU A 46 9.50 -11.60 -12.26
CA GLU A 46 8.69 -11.14 -13.39
C GLU A 46 7.87 -12.26 -14.01
N ILE A 47 8.47 -13.45 -14.20
CA ILE A 47 7.79 -14.64 -14.71
C ILE A 47 6.69 -15.07 -13.74
N THR A 48 6.94 -15.05 -12.42
CA THR A 48 5.93 -15.39 -11.41
C THR A 48 4.79 -14.37 -11.38
N ALA A 49 5.10 -13.07 -11.51
CA ALA A 49 4.12 -12.01 -11.60
C ALA A 49 3.26 -12.11 -12.88
N GLN A 50 3.88 -12.45 -14.00
CA GLN A 50 3.21 -12.61 -15.29
C GLN A 50 2.34 -13.87 -15.31
N LEU A 51 2.82 -15.00 -14.78
CA LEU A 51 2.04 -16.23 -14.64
C LEU A 51 0.87 -16.06 -13.66
N SER A 52 1.05 -15.35 -12.54
CA SER A 52 -0.05 -15.02 -11.61
C SER A 52 -1.12 -14.12 -12.26
N THR A 53 -0.69 -13.17 -13.09
CA THR A 53 -1.59 -12.31 -13.89
C THR A 53 -2.31 -13.08 -15.00
N GLN A 54 -1.68 -14.10 -15.58
CA GLN A 54 -2.32 -14.97 -16.58
C GLN A 54 -3.28 -15.96 -15.93
N LEU A 55 -2.91 -16.56 -14.80
CA LEU A 55 -3.75 -17.52 -14.07
C LEU A 55 -4.96 -16.84 -13.42
N SER A 56 -4.86 -15.57 -13.01
CA SER A 56 -6.03 -14.80 -12.52
C SER A 56 -7.06 -14.47 -13.62
N LYS A 57 -6.68 -14.56 -14.90
CA LYS A 57 -7.63 -14.48 -16.03
C LYS A 57 -8.30 -15.81 -16.35
N VAL A 58 -7.77 -16.92 -15.82
CA VAL A 58 -8.37 -18.24 -15.98
C VAL A 58 -9.48 -18.40 -14.95
N ARG A 59 -10.73 -18.29 -15.43
CA ARG A 59 -11.90 -18.76 -14.67
C ARG A 59 -11.80 -20.27 -14.53
N LEU A 60 -11.30 -20.75 -13.40
CA LEU A 60 -11.44 -22.16 -13.03
C LEU A 60 -12.88 -22.39 -12.57
N TYR A 61 -13.77 -22.78 -13.48
CA TYR A 61 -14.92 -23.61 -13.15
C TYR A 61 -15.44 -24.38 -14.37
N GLY A 62 -15.63 -25.69 -14.18
CA GLY A 62 -16.50 -26.50 -15.02
C GLY A 62 -15.86 -27.80 -15.49
N PHE A 63 -15.90 -28.84 -14.66
CA PHE A 63 -15.89 -30.19 -15.20
C PHE A 63 -17.06 -30.36 -16.19
N ARG A 64 -16.77 -31.09 -17.26
CA ARG A 64 -17.51 -31.26 -18.52
C ARG A 64 -19.02 -31.52 -18.40
N ARG A 65 -19.80 -30.95 -19.33
CA ARG A 65 -20.96 -31.65 -19.92
C ARG A 65 -20.48 -32.51 -21.09
N PRO A 66 -20.93 -33.76 -21.23
CA PRO A 66 -20.78 -34.50 -22.49
C PRO A 66 -21.62 -33.83 -23.58
N ALA A 67 -21.05 -33.77 -24.78
CA ALA A 67 -21.72 -33.30 -25.99
C ALA A 67 -22.75 -34.34 -26.45
N GLU A 68 -23.99 -33.90 -26.70
CA GLU A 68 -24.81 -34.39 -27.82
C GLU A 68 -26.07 -33.52 -28.04
N ALA A 69 -26.44 -33.38 -29.31
CA ALA A 69 -27.67 -32.81 -29.88
C ALA A 69 -27.84 -31.27 -29.84
N ALA A 70 -27.37 -30.64 -30.91
CA ALA A 70 -27.78 -29.32 -31.37
C ALA A 70 -29.27 -29.28 -31.73
N ARG A 71 -30.03 -28.37 -31.10
CA ARG A 71 -31.24 -27.75 -31.70
C ARG A 71 -31.20 -26.25 -31.40
N ALA A 72 -31.24 -25.45 -32.46
CA ALA A 72 -31.10 -24.00 -32.43
C ALA A 72 -32.19 -23.33 -31.57
N ARG A 73 -31.79 -22.62 -30.51
CA ARG A 73 -32.61 -21.59 -29.86
C ARG A 73 -32.27 -20.24 -30.50
N PRO A 74 -33.25 -19.36 -30.75
CA PRO A 74 -32.97 -18.03 -31.28
C PRO A 74 -32.05 -17.28 -30.30
N ALA A 75 -31.07 -16.57 -30.85
CA ALA A 75 -30.07 -15.81 -30.09
C ALA A 75 -30.77 -14.88 -29.11
N ALA A 76 -30.58 -15.13 -27.81
CA ALA A 76 -31.01 -14.21 -26.77
C ALA A 76 -30.31 -12.87 -27.01
N ARG A 77 -31.12 -11.80 -27.11
CA ARG A 77 -30.65 -10.41 -27.13
C ARG A 77 -29.56 -10.23 -26.06
N PRO A 78 -28.41 -9.60 -26.35
CA PRO A 78 -27.37 -9.43 -25.35
C PRO A 78 -27.99 -8.77 -24.13
N ALA A 79 -27.91 -9.45 -22.98
CA ALA A 79 -28.36 -8.91 -21.71
C ALA A 79 -27.65 -7.56 -21.55
N ARG A 80 -28.41 -6.47 -21.38
CA ARG A 80 -27.83 -5.16 -21.08
C ARG A 80 -26.89 -5.36 -19.90
N SER A 81 -25.58 -5.19 -20.11
CA SER A 81 -24.61 -5.27 -19.03
C SER A 81 -24.96 -4.17 -18.04
N VAL A 82 -25.46 -4.55 -16.86
CA VAL A 82 -25.63 -3.60 -15.78
C VAL A 82 -24.24 -3.00 -15.50
N PRO A 83 -24.09 -1.66 -15.54
CA PRO A 83 -22.79 -1.03 -15.33
C PRO A 83 -22.22 -1.47 -13.99
N ALA A 84 -20.92 -1.76 -13.95
CA ALA A 84 -20.26 -2.22 -12.75
C ALA A 84 -20.45 -1.18 -11.62
N PRO A 85 -20.71 -1.61 -10.37
CA PRO A 85 -20.82 -0.72 -9.22
C PRO A 85 -19.61 0.21 -9.11
N THR A 86 -19.83 1.50 -8.84
CA THR A 86 -18.73 2.47 -8.74
C THR A 86 -17.81 2.13 -7.57
N LEU A 87 -16.51 2.00 -7.81
CA LEU A 87 -15.51 1.89 -6.75
C LEU A 87 -15.25 3.28 -6.19
N VAL A 88 -15.60 3.50 -4.93
CA VAL A 88 -15.27 4.73 -4.18
C VAL A 88 -14.11 4.41 -3.25
N ALA A 89 -12.90 4.81 -3.62
CA ALA A 89 -11.74 4.68 -2.76
C ALA A 89 -11.84 5.72 -1.65
N VAL A 90 -11.83 5.26 -0.40
CA VAL A 90 -12.01 6.14 0.76
C VAL A 90 -10.68 6.32 1.47
N ALA A 91 -10.04 7.46 1.23
CA ALA A 91 -8.83 7.87 1.92
C ALA A 91 -9.17 8.56 3.24
N HIS A 92 -8.25 8.55 4.21
CA HIS A 92 -8.45 9.30 5.45
C HIS A 92 -8.36 10.81 5.20
N GLY A 93 -7.30 11.23 4.50
CA GLY A 93 -6.92 12.65 4.35
C GLY A 93 -5.60 12.94 5.05
N SER A 94 -4.91 14.00 4.63
CA SER A 94 -3.63 14.44 5.17
C SER A 94 -3.41 15.93 4.92
N ARG A 95 -2.68 16.58 5.83
CA ARG A 95 -2.21 17.95 5.63
C ARG A 95 -0.92 18.01 4.80
N ASP A 96 -0.29 16.88 4.52
CA ASP A 96 0.87 16.82 3.62
C ASP A 96 0.38 16.95 2.16
N PRO A 97 0.85 17.95 1.40
CA PRO A 97 0.38 18.19 0.03
C PRO A 97 0.69 17.02 -0.92
N ARG A 98 1.70 16.20 -0.62
CA ARG A 98 2.07 15.04 -1.43
C ARG A 98 1.06 13.90 -1.31
N ALA A 99 0.22 13.90 -0.28
CA ALA A 99 -0.68 12.80 0.01
C ALA A 99 -1.75 12.61 -1.07
N VAL A 100 -2.37 13.70 -1.51
CA VAL A 100 -3.41 13.66 -2.55
C VAL A 100 -2.83 13.16 -3.88
N HIS A 101 -1.62 13.61 -4.23
CA HIS A 101 -0.93 13.12 -5.43
C HIS A 101 -0.61 11.63 -5.34
N THR A 102 -0.12 11.18 -4.18
CA THR A 102 0.20 9.76 -3.92
C THR A 102 -1.04 8.86 -4.04
N VAL A 103 -2.17 9.26 -3.45
CA VAL A 103 -3.43 8.52 -3.56
C VAL A 103 -3.95 8.55 -4.99
N SER A 104 -3.81 9.66 -5.70
CA SER A 104 -4.22 9.76 -7.11
C SER A 104 -3.43 8.79 -8.00
N ALA A 105 -2.10 8.71 -7.83
CA ALA A 105 -1.25 7.76 -8.53
C ALA A 105 -1.65 6.29 -8.25
N LEU A 106 -2.02 5.96 -7.01
CA LEU A 106 -2.57 4.64 -6.69
C LEU A 106 -3.88 4.37 -7.48
N LEU A 107 -4.78 5.35 -7.56
CA LEU A 107 -6.04 5.18 -8.30
C LEU A 107 -5.83 5.11 -9.81
N ASP A 108 -4.83 5.79 -10.34
CA ASP A 108 -4.47 5.68 -11.76
C ASP A 108 -4.00 4.27 -12.11
N ARG A 109 -3.26 3.61 -11.20
CA ARG A 109 -2.93 2.18 -11.35
C ARG A 109 -4.16 1.29 -11.25
N VAL A 110 -5.11 1.58 -10.35
CA VAL A 110 -6.38 0.84 -10.26
C VAL A 110 -7.17 0.96 -11.58
N ARG A 111 -7.25 2.17 -12.15
CA ARG A 111 -7.89 2.43 -13.45
C ARG A 111 -7.17 1.73 -14.59
N ALA A 112 -5.84 1.72 -14.59
CA ALA A 112 -5.06 1.00 -15.59
C ALA A 112 -5.31 -0.53 -15.55
N LEU A 113 -5.50 -1.10 -14.35
CA LEU A 113 -5.81 -2.52 -14.18
C LEU A 113 -7.27 -2.87 -14.53
N ARG A 114 -8.21 -1.92 -14.39
CA ARG A 114 -9.64 -2.09 -14.70
C ARG A 114 -10.20 -0.85 -15.42
N PRO A 115 -9.94 -0.68 -16.73
CA PRO A 115 -10.33 0.52 -17.47
C PRO A 115 -11.83 0.80 -17.47
N ASP A 116 -12.65 -0.24 -17.48
CA ASP A 116 -14.11 -0.14 -17.51
C ASP A 116 -14.74 0.09 -16.13
N LEU A 117 -13.94 0.08 -15.06
CA LEU A 117 -14.44 0.29 -13.69
C LEU A 117 -14.51 1.79 -13.38
N PRO A 118 -15.70 2.35 -13.12
CA PRO A 118 -15.80 3.71 -12.60
C PRO A 118 -15.13 3.80 -11.22
N VAL A 119 -14.07 4.61 -11.12
CA VAL A 119 -13.32 4.87 -9.88
C VAL A 119 -13.48 6.32 -9.45
N ARG A 120 -13.90 6.53 -8.20
CA ARG A 120 -13.99 7.82 -7.51
C ARG A 120 -13.14 7.81 -6.25
N LEU A 121 -12.74 9.00 -5.80
CA LEU A 121 -12.03 9.24 -4.55
C LEU A 121 -12.95 10.03 -3.63
N GLY A 122 -12.98 9.68 -2.35
CA GLY A 122 -13.53 10.51 -1.28
C GLY A 122 -12.60 10.47 -0.07
N HIS A 123 -12.55 11.56 0.68
CA HIS A 123 -11.78 11.63 1.93
C HIS A 123 -12.72 11.68 3.13
N ILE A 124 -12.32 11.00 4.21
CA ILE A 124 -13.02 11.11 5.50
C ILE A 124 -12.91 12.54 6.01
N GLU A 125 -11.73 13.16 5.90
CA GLU A 125 -11.47 14.51 6.37
C GLU A 125 -10.30 15.18 5.61
N LEU A 126 -10.01 16.44 5.95
CA LEU A 126 -8.84 17.25 5.55
C LEU A 126 -8.70 17.62 4.07
N ASN A 127 -9.02 16.75 3.13
CA ASN A 127 -8.86 16.99 1.71
C ASN A 127 -10.19 16.88 0.97
N ARG A 128 -10.28 17.55 -0.17
CA ARG A 128 -11.42 17.42 -1.08
C ARG A 128 -11.10 16.46 -2.23
N PRO A 129 -12.12 15.78 -2.79
CA PRO A 129 -13.52 15.80 -2.35
C PRO A 129 -13.71 15.05 -1.02
N LEU A 130 -14.62 15.54 -0.18
CA LEU A 130 -15.05 14.79 1.01
C LEU A 130 -15.90 13.58 0.57
N LEU A 131 -15.98 12.56 1.42
CA LEU A 131 -16.76 11.36 1.13
C LEU A 131 -18.23 11.71 0.90
N ALA A 132 -18.84 12.50 1.79
CA ALA A 132 -20.22 12.98 1.65
C ALA A 132 -20.47 13.63 0.28
N ASP A 133 -19.61 14.56 -0.14
CA ASP A 133 -19.70 15.24 -1.44
C ASP A 133 -19.62 14.25 -2.61
N THR A 134 -18.73 13.26 -2.48
CA THR A 134 -18.55 12.22 -3.50
C THR A 134 -19.79 11.34 -3.62
N LEU A 135 -20.38 10.92 -2.50
CA LEU A 135 -21.58 10.07 -2.48
C LEU A 135 -22.82 10.83 -2.98
N ALA A 136 -22.95 12.11 -2.63
CA ALA A 136 -24.05 12.96 -3.10
C ALA A 136 -24.08 13.09 -4.64
N GLY A 137 -22.91 13.11 -5.29
CA GLY A 137 -22.77 13.18 -6.75
C GLY A 137 -22.98 11.85 -7.49
N LEU A 138 -23.13 10.72 -6.78
CA LEU A 138 -23.26 9.39 -7.39
C LEU A 138 -24.72 8.94 -7.51
N ARG A 139 -24.94 7.95 -8.39
CA ARG A 139 -26.21 7.25 -8.59
C ARG A 139 -25.96 5.76 -8.79
N GLY A 140 -26.94 4.93 -8.42
CA GLY A 140 -26.89 3.47 -8.63
C GLY A 140 -26.08 2.74 -7.54
N GLU A 141 -25.33 1.72 -7.96
CA GLU A 141 -24.55 0.89 -7.03
C GLU A 141 -23.15 1.47 -6.77
N ALA A 142 -22.70 1.42 -5.51
CA ALA A 142 -21.36 1.85 -5.11
C ALA A 142 -20.71 0.85 -4.14
N VAL A 143 -19.38 0.73 -4.22
CA VAL A 143 -18.57 -0.03 -3.25
C VAL A 143 -17.52 0.90 -2.68
N LEU A 144 -17.65 1.23 -1.41
CA LEU A 144 -16.68 2.00 -0.65
C LEU A 144 -15.54 1.06 -0.28
N VAL A 145 -14.33 1.35 -0.77
CA VAL A 145 -13.11 0.60 -0.45
C VAL A 145 -12.25 1.45 0.49
N PRO A 146 -12.21 1.14 1.80
CA PRO A 146 -11.43 1.91 2.75
C PRO A 146 -9.94 1.71 2.47
N LEU A 147 -9.21 2.79 2.19
CA LEU A 147 -7.75 2.79 2.09
C LEU A 147 -7.11 2.84 3.48
N LEU A 148 -7.55 1.95 4.36
CA LEU A 148 -7.20 1.83 5.78
C LEU A 148 -6.71 0.41 6.06
N PHE A 149 -5.86 0.21 7.08
CA PHE A 149 -5.13 -1.06 7.28
C PHE A 149 -5.66 -1.96 8.40
N GLY A 150 -6.74 -1.57 9.06
CA GLY A 150 -7.38 -2.36 10.11
C GLY A 150 -8.76 -1.84 10.43
N ARG A 151 -9.49 -2.59 11.26
CA ARG A 151 -10.88 -2.31 11.66
C ARG A 151 -10.95 -1.26 12.78
N GLY A 152 -10.43 -0.07 12.49
CA GLY A 152 -10.55 1.11 13.36
C GLY A 152 -11.95 1.72 13.36
N TYR A 153 -12.13 2.82 14.11
CA TYR A 153 -13.42 3.48 14.29
C TYR A 153 -14.07 3.91 12.96
N HIS A 154 -13.28 4.50 12.05
CA HIS A 154 -13.74 4.94 10.73
C HIS A 154 -14.43 3.82 9.94
N VAL A 155 -13.81 2.65 9.88
CA VAL A 155 -14.35 1.51 9.11
C VAL A 155 -15.68 1.03 9.67
N THR A 156 -15.87 1.13 11.00
CA THR A 156 -17.00 0.50 11.68
C THR A 156 -18.12 1.45 12.07
N HIS A 157 -17.91 2.76 12.01
CA HIS A 157 -18.91 3.76 12.39
C HIS A 157 -19.06 4.83 11.31
N ASP A 158 -17.98 5.52 10.96
CA ASP A 158 -18.07 6.68 10.05
C ASP A 158 -18.47 6.27 8.63
N LEU A 159 -17.86 5.24 8.05
CA LEU A 159 -18.24 4.78 6.70
C LEU A 159 -19.68 4.23 6.65
N PRO A 160 -20.14 3.41 7.60
CA PRO A 160 -21.56 3.05 7.69
C PRO A 160 -22.49 4.26 7.81
N ALA A 161 -22.16 5.26 8.63
CA ALA A 161 -22.99 6.45 8.82
C ALA A 161 -23.07 7.30 7.55
N GLU A 162 -21.94 7.56 6.89
CA GLU A 162 -21.86 8.28 5.62
C GLU A 162 -22.64 7.58 4.50
N LEU A 163 -22.56 6.24 4.44
CA LEU A 163 -23.34 5.50 3.47
C LEU A 163 -24.83 5.51 3.77
N ALA A 164 -25.23 5.41 5.04
CA ALA A 164 -26.63 5.51 5.46
C ALA A 164 -27.23 6.90 5.16
N ALA A 165 -26.42 7.95 5.18
CA ALA A 165 -26.80 9.30 4.77
C ALA A 165 -26.98 9.48 3.26
N ALA A 166 -26.65 8.47 2.43
CA ALA A 166 -26.83 8.46 0.98
C ALA A 166 -27.84 7.37 0.53
N PRO A 167 -29.12 7.45 0.94
CA PRO A 167 -30.12 6.41 0.67
C PRO A 167 -30.49 6.25 -0.81
N HIS A 168 -30.10 7.20 -1.67
CA HIS A 168 -30.23 7.11 -3.12
C HIS A 168 -29.23 6.13 -3.78
N LEU A 169 -28.29 5.60 -3.01
CA LEU A 169 -27.31 4.61 -3.45
C LEU A 169 -27.63 3.22 -2.92
N THR A 170 -27.38 2.20 -3.74
CA THR A 170 -27.23 0.82 -3.26
C THR A 170 -25.75 0.58 -2.96
N GLY A 171 -25.31 0.98 -1.77
CA GLY A 171 -23.91 0.94 -1.38
C GLY A 171 -23.49 -0.30 -0.60
N ARG A 172 -22.20 -0.63 -0.70
CA ARG A 172 -21.51 -1.64 0.11
C ARG A 172 -20.21 -1.06 0.64
N ILE A 173 -19.74 -1.57 1.77
CA ILE A 173 -18.44 -1.23 2.33
C ILE A 173 -17.57 -2.48 2.28
N ALA A 174 -16.45 -2.41 1.57
CA ALA A 174 -15.48 -3.48 1.52
C ALA A 174 -14.69 -3.58 2.84
N ALA A 175 -14.08 -4.73 3.09
CA ALA A 175 -13.12 -4.86 4.19
C ALA A 175 -11.93 -3.88 4.00
N PRO A 176 -11.31 -3.40 5.11
CA PRO A 176 -10.09 -2.60 5.01
C PRO A 176 -8.97 -3.37 4.32
N LEU A 177 -7.94 -2.67 3.84
CA LEU A 177 -6.85 -3.28 3.07
C LEU A 177 -6.12 -4.37 3.88
N GLY A 178 -5.87 -4.16 5.17
CA GLY A 178 -5.19 -5.13 6.04
C GLY A 178 -6.13 -5.97 6.92
N PRO A 179 -5.70 -7.16 7.38
CA PRO A 179 -4.50 -7.92 6.96
C PRO A 179 -4.69 -8.64 5.62
N HIS A 180 -3.64 -8.70 4.78
CA HIS A 180 -3.66 -9.42 3.50
C HIS A 180 -2.25 -9.70 2.95
N ALA A 181 -2.07 -10.78 2.17
CA ALA A 181 -0.77 -11.13 1.58
C ALA A 181 -0.22 -10.06 0.63
N LEU A 182 -1.08 -9.44 -0.19
CA LEU A 182 -0.71 -8.31 -1.07
C LEU A 182 -0.25 -7.06 -0.29
N LEU A 183 -0.73 -6.88 0.96
CA LEU A 183 -0.26 -5.79 1.82
C LEU A 183 1.17 -6.09 2.31
N ALA A 184 1.41 -7.33 2.76
CA ALA A 184 2.76 -7.79 3.12
C ALA A 184 3.72 -7.71 1.92
N GLU A 185 3.23 -7.98 0.71
CA GLU A 185 3.99 -7.79 -0.53
C GLU A 185 4.39 -6.33 -0.75
N ALA A 186 3.43 -5.40 -0.62
CA ALA A 186 3.73 -3.98 -0.78
C ALA A 186 4.69 -3.45 0.29
N LEU A 187 4.53 -3.89 1.55
CA LEU A 187 5.46 -3.56 2.64
C LEU A 187 6.87 -4.09 2.38
N HIS A 188 6.99 -5.33 1.90
CA HIS A 188 8.27 -5.92 1.51
C HIS A 188 8.91 -5.15 0.35
N GLY A 189 8.15 -4.81 -0.69
CA GLY A 189 8.66 -4.00 -1.81
C GLY A 189 9.24 -2.66 -1.36
N ARG A 190 8.53 -1.92 -0.50
CA ARG A 190 9.02 -0.65 0.04
C ARG A 190 10.25 -0.80 0.96
N LEU A 191 10.39 -1.93 1.65
CA LEU A 191 11.60 -2.23 2.41
C LEU A 191 12.81 -2.48 1.50
N LEU A 192 12.63 -3.25 0.42
CA LEU A 192 13.67 -3.49 -0.58
C LEU A 192 14.09 -2.19 -1.28
N GLU A 193 13.13 -1.37 -1.70
CA GLU A 193 13.40 -0.04 -2.28
C GLU A 193 14.20 0.87 -1.33
N ALA A 194 14.07 0.67 -0.02
CA ALA A 194 14.81 1.40 1.00
C ALA A 194 16.17 0.75 1.37
N GLY A 195 16.58 -0.31 0.65
CA GLY A 195 17.87 -1.00 0.84
C GLY A 195 17.85 -2.10 1.90
N PHE A 196 16.68 -2.54 2.37
CA PHE A 196 16.60 -3.59 3.38
C PHE A 196 16.97 -4.95 2.77
N GLY A 197 18.08 -5.53 3.21
CA GLY A 197 18.56 -6.84 2.74
C GLY A 197 19.77 -6.80 1.81
N ASP A 198 20.25 -5.62 1.42
CA ASP A 198 21.40 -5.41 0.53
C ASP A 198 22.77 -5.51 1.23
N GLY A 199 22.79 -5.77 2.55
CA GLY A 199 24.02 -6.01 3.30
C GLY A 199 24.50 -7.46 3.22
N PRO A 200 25.81 -7.74 3.41
CA PRO A 200 26.32 -9.10 3.43
C PRO A 200 25.57 -9.94 4.48
N ARG A 201 24.81 -10.94 4.01
CA ARG A 201 24.32 -12.03 4.84
C ARG A 201 25.48 -13.00 4.97
N MET A 202 26.14 -13.01 6.12
CA MET A 202 27.02 -14.13 6.44
C MET A 202 26.19 -15.41 6.31
N PRO A 203 26.59 -16.37 5.46
CA PRO A 203 25.83 -17.60 5.32
C PRO A 203 25.70 -18.27 6.69
N ALA A 204 24.48 -18.71 7.00
CA ALA A 204 24.24 -19.52 8.18
C ALA A 204 25.16 -20.74 8.08
N ASP A 205 25.99 -20.94 9.11
CA ASP A 205 26.92 -22.06 9.26
C ASP A 205 26.24 -23.37 8.86
N HIS A 206 26.51 -23.84 7.64
CA HIS A 206 26.18 -25.19 7.22
C HIS A 206 27.25 -26.07 7.84
N GLY A 207 26.96 -26.47 9.08
CA GLY A 207 27.83 -27.32 9.89
C GLY A 207 28.38 -28.48 9.09
N THR A 208 29.63 -28.33 8.67
CA THR A 208 30.50 -29.45 8.35
C THR A 208 31.45 -29.53 9.52
N SER A 209 31.11 -30.43 10.44
CA SER A 209 31.93 -30.82 11.57
C SER A 209 33.30 -31.30 11.09
N ALA A 210 34.30 -30.42 11.18
CA ALA A 210 35.69 -30.80 11.36
C ALA A 210 36.03 -30.53 12.83
N GLU A 211 36.18 -31.61 13.58
CA GLU A 211 36.43 -31.62 15.02
C GLU A 211 37.76 -30.92 15.34
N CYS A 212 37.71 -29.81 16.07
CA CYS A 212 38.83 -29.32 16.85
C CYS A 212 38.43 -29.38 18.33
N GLY A 213 38.80 -30.49 18.96
CA GLY A 213 38.64 -30.72 20.38
C GLY A 213 39.63 -29.86 21.15
N THR A 214 39.21 -28.66 21.55
CA THR A 214 39.52 -27.98 22.83
C THR A 214 39.14 -26.50 22.71
N CYS A 215 37.86 -26.20 22.91
CA CYS A 215 37.42 -24.89 23.37
C CYS A 215 36.08 -25.05 24.09
N THR A 216 36.18 -25.18 25.42
CA THR A 216 35.05 -25.26 26.35
C THR A 216 34.68 -23.84 26.76
N GLY A 217 33.95 -23.16 25.88
CA GLY A 217 33.27 -21.89 26.17
C GLY A 217 31.94 -21.87 25.41
N PRO A 218 30.89 -21.20 25.91
CA PRO A 218 29.62 -21.12 25.20
C PRO A 218 29.85 -20.41 23.86
N ARG A 219 29.94 -21.17 22.77
CA ARG A 219 30.00 -20.62 21.42
C ARG A 219 28.68 -19.90 21.18
N SER A 220 28.75 -18.57 21.09
CA SER A 220 27.64 -17.72 20.71
C SER A 220 27.01 -18.29 19.44
N ARG A 221 25.73 -18.63 19.47
CA ARG A 221 24.96 -19.12 18.31
C ARG A 221 24.69 -17.98 17.32
N SER A 222 25.72 -17.20 16.93
CA SER A 222 25.58 -15.94 16.20
C SER A 222 25.42 -16.13 14.69
N GLY A 223 24.43 -16.92 14.28
CA GLY A 223 24.06 -17.10 12.87
C GLY A 223 22.60 -16.76 12.57
N ILE A 224 21.75 -16.52 13.58
CA ILE A 224 20.36 -16.11 13.37
C ILE A 224 20.34 -14.59 13.18
N GLY A 225 19.85 -14.16 12.02
CA GLY A 225 19.98 -12.80 11.50
C GLY A 225 19.69 -11.71 12.53
N ARG A 226 20.63 -10.78 12.69
CA ARG A 226 20.46 -9.58 13.53
C ARG A 226 19.42 -8.58 12.99
N ASP A 227 18.74 -8.95 11.90
CA ASP A 227 17.70 -8.17 11.25
C ASP A 227 16.40 -8.24 12.06
N ALA A 228 15.73 -7.10 12.17
CA ALA A 228 14.34 -7.03 12.59
C ALA A 228 13.64 -5.86 11.91
N VAL A 229 12.31 -5.93 11.89
CA VAL A 229 11.48 -4.88 11.29
C VAL A 229 10.48 -4.39 12.33
N VAL A 230 10.32 -3.07 12.40
CA VAL A 230 9.19 -2.44 13.08
C VAL A 230 8.13 -2.13 12.03
N LEU A 231 6.92 -2.68 12.19
CA LEU A 231 5.77 -2.33 11.35
C LEU A 231 5.07 -1.12 11.97
N ALA A 232 5.34 0.08 11.43
CA ALA A 232 4.76 1.32 11.89
C ALA A 232 3.36 1.55 11.30
N ALA A 233 2.36 1.81 12.14
CA ALA A 233 0.99 2.13 11.76
C ALA A 233 0.47 3.35 12.53
N ALA A 234 -0.64 3.97 12.09
CA ALA A 234 -1.22 5.14 12.77
C ALA A 234 -1.66 4.84 14.21
N GLY A 235 -2.21 3.64 14.43
CA GLY A 235 -2.78 3.19 15.70
C GLY A 235 -4.26 3.53 15.87
N SER A 236 -4.91 2.84 16.80
CA SER A 236 -6.33 2.99 17.12
C SER A 236 -6.60 2.53 18.54
N ARG A 237 -7.62 3.11 19.19
CA ARG A 237 -8.11 2.63 20.48
C ARG A 237 -8.90 1.31 20.38
N ALA A 238 -9.29 0.91 19.18
CA ALA A 238 -10.02 -0.34 18.97
C ALA A 238 -9.04 -1.53 18.96
N ALA A 239 -9.15 -2.43 19.94
CA ALA A 239 -8.27 -3.61 20.07
C ALA A 239 -8.18 -4.44 18.77
N ARG A 240 -9.31 -4.65 18.10
CA ARG A 240 -9.37 -5.35 16.79
C ARG A 240 -8.47 -4.74 15.71
N SER A 241 -8.20 -3.44 15.77
CA SER A 241 -7.28 -2.78 14.84
C SER A 241 -5.84 -3.16 15.15
N ALA A 242 -5.47 -3.30 16.43
CA ALA A 242 -4.15 -3.78 16.81
C ALA A 242 -3.96 -5.25 16.38
N ASP A 243 -5.00 -6.10 16.53
CA ASP A 243 -4.97 -7.49 16.06
C ASP A 243 -4.78 -7.59 14.53
N ASP A 244 -5.40 -6.70 13.76
CA ASP A 244 -5.24 -6.63 12.30
C ASP A 244 -3.80 -6.27 11.91
N ILE A 245 -3.18 -5.33 12.63
CA ILE A 245 -1.78 -4.94 12.42
C ILE A 245 -0.82 -6.04 12.88
N ALA A 246 -1.10 -6.72 13.99
CA ALA A 246 -0.31 -7.88 14.44
C ALA A 246 -0.34 -9.02 13.40
N ARG A 247 -1.49 -9.31 12.81
CA ARG A 247 -1.60 -10.27 11.70
C ARG A 247 -0.87 -9.80 10.44
N THR A 248 -0.88 -8.51 10.15
CA THR A 248 -0.09 -7.94 9.05
C THR A 248 1.41 -8.10 9.30
N ALA A 249 1.86 -7.90 10.54
CA ALA A 249 3.26 -8.13 10.94
C ALA A 249 3.66 -9.61 10.77
N GLN A 250 2.79 -10.56 11.14
CA GLN A 250 3.03 -11.99 10.91
C GLN A 250 3.16 -12.34 9.42
N LEU A 251 2.28 -11.81 8.57
CA LEU A 251 2.35 -12.00 7.12
C LEU A 251 3.63 -11.41 6.52
N LEU A 252 4.05 -10.23 6.99
CA LEU A 252 5.30 -9.61 6.57
C LEU A 252 6.50 -10.44 7.03
N SER A 253 6.50 -10.91 8.28
CA SER A 253 7.55 -11.77 8.83
C SER A 253 7.72 -13.05 8.00
N ALA A 254 6.62 -13.73 7.69
CA ALA A 254 6.63 -14.91 6.83
C ALA A 254 7.21 -14.59 5.43
N ARG A 255 6.84 -13.45 4.85
CA ARG A 255 7.36 -13.00 3.54
C ARG A 255 8.86 -12.66 3.59
N LEU A 256 9.35 -12.18 4.72
CA LEU A 256 10.76 -11.86 4.95
C LEU A 256 11.59 -13.09 5.38
N GLY A 257 11.06 -14.30 5.24
CA GLY A 257 11.78 -15.53 5.61
C GLY A 257 11.90 -15.75 7.12
N GLY A 258 10.94 -15.26 7.90
CA GLY A 258 10.90 -15.40 9.35
C GLY A 258 11.61 -14.30 10.13
N ILE A 259 12.08 -13.24 9.47
CA ILE A 259 12.63 -12.05 10.17
C ILE A 259 11.57 -11.51 11.14
N PRO A 260 11.91 -11.25 12.42
CA PRO A 260 10.95 -10.73 13.39
C PRO A 260 10.38 -9.38 12.95
N VAL A 261 9.05 -9.27 12.99
CA VAL A 261 8.32 -8.01 12.72
C VAL A 261 7.52 -7.64 13.96
N LEU A 262 7.84 -6.51 14.58
CA LEU A 262 7.14 -5.99 15.75
C LEU A 262 6.19 -4.85 15.34
N PRO A 263 4.87 -4.96 15.55
CA PRO A 263 3.97 -3.84 15.32
C PRO A 263 4.26 -2.68 16.28
N ALA A 264 4.17 -1.46 15.77
CA ALA A 264 4.31 -0.23 16.53
C ALA A 264 3.36 0.86 15.99
N PHE A 265 3.01 1.81 16.84
CA PHE A 265 1.95 2.76 16.56
C PHE A 265 2.40 4.21 16.76
N ALA A 266 1.95 5.09 15.87
CA ALA A 266 2.19 6.53 15.97
C ALA A 266 1.33 7.19 17.06
N SER A 267 0.18 6.59 17.39
CA SER A 267 -0.78 7.12 18.34
C SER A 267 -1.70 6.02 18.89
N ALA A 268 -2.44 6.35 19.97
CA ALA A 268 -3.58 5.60 20.51
C ALA A 268 -3.35 4.16 21.01
N ALA A 269 -2.23 3.53 20.66
CA ALA A 269 -1.83 2.19 21.08
C ALA A 269 -0.31 2.18 21.30
N GLY A 270 0.17 1.18 22.06
CA GLY A 270 1.58 0.92 22.26
C GLY A 270 1.99 -0.43 21.68
N PRO A 271 3.29 -0.65 21.42
CA PRO A 271 4.40 0.28 21.64
C PRO A 271 4.48 1.36 20.55
N THR A 272 5.14 2.49 20.86
CA THR A 272 5.62 3.46 19.86
C THR A 272 6.77 2.89 19.04
N VAL A 273 7.12 3.52 17.91
CA VAL A 273 8.27 3.06 17.09
C VAL A 273 9.57 3.08 17.88
N ALA A 274 9.83 4.14 18.66
CA ALA A 274 11.02 4.22 19.50
C ALA A 274 11.07 3.12 20.58
N GLU A 275 9.92 2.79 21.19
CA GLU A 275 9.82 1.67 22.13
C GLU A 275 10.05 0.31 21.45
N ALA A 276 9.47 0.11 20.28
CA ALA A 276 9.64 -1.12 19.50
C ALA A 276 11.11 -1.32 19.11
N VAL A 277 11.81 -0.26 18.70
CA VAL A 277 13.26 -0.28 18.45
C VAL A 277 14.01 -0.70 19.72
N ARG A 278 13.75 -0.08 20.87
CA ARG A 278 14.38 -0.45 22.15
C ARG A 278 14.13 -1.91 22.52
N ILE A 279 12.92 -2.41 22.32
CA ILE A 279 12.56 -3.81 22.57
C ILE A 279 13.37 -4.75 21.68
N LEU A 280 13.49 -4.44 20.38
CA LEU A 280 14.26 -5.26 19.43
C LEU A 280 15.77 -5.20 19.72
N THR A 281 16.31 -4.03 20.06
CA THR A 281 17.71 -3.87 20.48
C THR A 281 18.00 -4.67 21.75
N ALA A 282 17.11 -4.63 22.75
CA ALA A 282 17.25 -5.44 23.96
C ALA A 282 17.20 -6.96 23.70
N ARG A 283 16.61 -7.39 22.57
CA ARG A 283 16.61 -8.78 22.10
C ARG A 283 17.84 -9.14 21.26
N GLY A 284 18.77 -8.21 21.05
CA GLY A 284 20.01 -8.44 20.30
C GLY A 284 19.94 -8.15 18.80
N HIS A 285 18.87 -7.49 18.32
CA HIS A 285 18.79 -7.03 16.93
C HIS A 285 19.51 -5.69 16.77
N ASP A 286 20.44 -5.59 15.83
CA ASP A 286 21.19 -4.36 15.53
C ASP A 286 20.90 -3.78 14.15
N ARG A 287 20.30 -4.56 13.24
CA ARG A 287 19.84 -4.11 11.92
C ARG A 287 18.32 -3.99 11.91
N ILE A 288 17.82 -2.88 12.46
CA ILE A 288 16.39 -2.64 12.59
C ILE A 288 15.91 -1.68 11.50
N ALA A 289 14.97 -2.12 10.67
CA ALA A 289 14.29 -1.28 9.69
C ALA A 289 12.85 -0.95 10.11
N VAL A 290 12.32 0.17 9.64
CA VAL A 290 10.91 0.57 9.85
C VAL A 290 10.14 0.42 8.55
N ALA A 291 9.13 -0.44 8.54
CA ALA A 291 8.17 -0.58 7.45
C ALA A 291 6.97 0.35 7.69
N SER A 292 6.62 1.16 6.69
CA SER A 292 5.61 2.22 6.81
C SER A 292 4.24 1.75 6.32
N CYS A 293 3.36 1.34 7.25
CA CYS A 293 1.99 0.93 6.96
C CYS A 293 1.05 2.14 6.88
N PHE A 294 1.33 3.01 5.91
CA PHE A 294 0.56 4.21 5.58
C PHE A 294 0.32 4.24 4.07
N THR A 295 -0.85 4.72 3.64
CA THR A 295 -1.17 4.83 2.21
C THR A 295 -0.39 5.93 1.53
N ALA A 296 -0.11 7.03 2.23
CA ALA A 296 0.54 8.21 1.68
C ALA A 296 1.38 8.93 2.75
N PRO A 297 2.26 9.87 2.36
CA PRO A 297 2.97 10.74 3.28
C PRO A 297 2.03 11.54 4.19
N GLY A 298 2.52 11.82 5.40
CA GLY A 298 1.77 12.55 6.41
C GLY A 298 2.51 12.59 7.75
N ARG A 299 1.94 13.30 8.72
CA ARG A 299 2.56 13.51 10.04
C ARG A 299 2.96 12.20 10.73
N PHE A 300 2.07 11.21 10.76
CA PHE A 300 2.37 9.93 11.42
C PHE A 300 3.46 9.14 10.71
N ALA A 301 3.44 9.07 9.37
CA ALA A 301 4.51 8.43 8.62
C ALA A 301 5.87 9.12 8.85
N ALA A 302 5.90 10.45 8.86
CA ALA A 302 7.11 11.22 9.14
C ALA A 302 7.62 11.03 10.58
N GLN A 303 6.72 11.03 11.58
CA GLN A 303 7.07 10.77 12.97
C GLN A 303 7.66 9.36 13.16
N CYS A 304 7.08 8.35 12.52
CA CYS A 304 7.59 6.97 12.56
C CYS A 304 8.95 6.85 11.88
N ALA A 305 9.14 7.50 10.72
CA ALA A 305 10.42 7.50 10.02
C ALA A 305 11.53 8.18 10.82
N ALA A 306 11.23 9.30 11.49
CA ALA A 306 12.19 10.02 12.33
C ALA A 306 12.66 9.22 13.55
N ALA A 307 11.90 8.20 13.98
CA ALA A 307 12.26 7.31 15.07
C ALA A 307 13.05 6.06 14.61
N ALA A 308 13.31 5.90 13.31
CA ALA A 308 14.06 4.77 12.78
C ALA A 308 15.56 4.93 13.09
N PRO A 309 16.26 3.88 13.57
CA PRO A 309 17.71 3.92 13.80
C PRO A 309 18.54 3.78 12.52
N GLY A 310 17.89 3.52 11.39
CA GLY A 310 18.52 3.28 10.09
C GLY A 310 17.49 3.35 8.97
N ILE A 311 17.21 2.22 8.33
CA ILE A 311 16.30 2.16 7.19
C ILE A 311 14.86 2.51 7.61
N ALA A 312 14.26 3.49 6.95
CA ALA A 312 12.84 3.80 7.03
C ALA A 312 12.23 3.73 5.63
N ALA A 313 11.39 2.72 5.40
CA ALA A 313 10.70 2.56 4.13
C ALA A 313 9.68 3.69 3.90
N ALA A 314 9.54 4.13 2.66
CA ALA A 314 8.49 5.08 2.28
C ALA A 314 7.09 4.47 2.53
N PRO A 315 6.05 5.30 2.72
CA PRO A 315 4.66 4.85 2.70
C PRO A 315 4.34 4.01 1.45
N LEU A 316 3.33 3.17 1.53
CA LEU A 316 2.99 2.19 0.49
C LEU A 316 2.71 2.87 -0.86
N GLY A 317 2.06 4.03 -0.85
CA GLY A 317 1.84 4.85 -2.03
C GLY A 317 1.12 4.11 -3.14
N ASP A 318 1.65 4.23 -4.35
CA ASP A 318 1.15 3.61 -5.56
C ASP A 318 1.74 2.21 -5.81
N HIS A 319 2.25 1.51 -4.79
CA HIS A 319 2.87 0.21 -4.99
C HIS A 319 1.92 -0.77 -5.74
N PRO A 320 2.34 -1.48 -6.80
CA PRO A 320 1.45 -2.29 -7.65
C PRO A 320 0.61 -3.32 -6.90
N ALA A 321 1.18 -3.95 -5.87
CA ALA A 321 0.44 -4.89 -5.01
C ALA A 321 -0.71 -4.24 -4.23
N LEU A 322 -0.60 -2.95 -3.88
CA LEU A 322 -1.67 -2.21 -3.22
C LEU A 322 -2.84 -1.91 -4.17
N ALA A 323 -2.56 -1.58 -5.44
CA ALA A 323 -3.59 -1.42 -6.46
C ALA A 323 -4.38 -2.73 -6.69
N ARG A 324 -3.66 -3.86 -6.77
CA ARG A 324 -4.28 -5.19 -6.81
C ARG A 324 -5.11 -5.49 -5.57
N LEU A 325 -4.66 -5.07 -4.39
CA LEU A 325 -5.40 -5.25 -3.14
C LEU A 325 -6.69 -4.43 -3.10
N VAL A 326 -6.68 -3.18 -3.58
CA VAL A 326 -7.89 -2.36 -3.70
C VAL A 326 -8.94 -3.08 -4.56
N LEU A 327 -8.54 -3.59 -5.72
CA LEU A 327 -9.43 -4.35 -6.60
C LEU A 327 -9.90 -5.66 -5.97
N HIS A 328 -9.03 -6.36 -5.23
CA HIS A 328 -9.40 -7.55 -4.50
C HIS A 328 -10.49 -7.27 -3.46
N ARG A 329 -10.37 -6.19 -2.68
CA ARG A 329 -11.40 -5.78 -1.70
C ARG A 329 -12.71 -5.40 -2.37
N TYR A 330 -12.64 -4.73 -3.52
CA TYR A 330 -13.81 -4.41 -4.33
C TYR A 330 -14.52 -5.69 -4.81
N ASP A 331 -13.80 -6.61 -5.45
CA ASP A 331 -14.38 -7.84 -5.98
C ASP A 331 -14.93 -8.72 -4.84
N GLN A 332 -14.23 -8.82 -3.70
CA GLN A 332 -14.73 -9.50 -2.49
C GLN A 332 -16.10 -8.96 -2.04
N ALA A 333 -16.27 -7.64 -2.03
CA ALA A 333 -17.54 -7.01 -1.64
C ALA A 333 -18.67 -7.29 -2.65
N LEU A 334 -18.35 -7.48 -3.93
CA LEU A 334 -19.33 -7.90 -4.93
C LEU A 334 -19.76 -9.36 -4.76
N PHE A 335 -18.81 -10.27 -4.50
CA PHE A 335 -19.10 -11.69 -4.32
C PHE A 335 -19.94 -11.99 -3.08
N ALA A 336 -19.73 -11.24 -2.00
CA ALA A 336 -20.55 -11.37 -0.78
C ALA A 336 -22.06 -11.17 -1.07
N ARG A 337 -22.40 -10.28 -2.01
CA ARG A 337 -23.80 -10.08 -2.45
C ARG A 337 -24.31 -11.27 -3.26
N THR A 338 -23.54 -11.77 -4.21
CA THR A 338 -24.02 -12.87 -5.06
C THR A 338 -24.34 -14.11 -4.24
N ALA A 339 -23.55 -14.38 -3.18
CA ALA A 339 -23.86 -15.45 -2.24
C ALA A 339 -25.15 -15.18 -1.45
N SER A 340 -25.34 -13.98 -0.89
CA SER A 340 -26.56 -13.64 -0.16
C SER A 340 -27.83 -13.64 -1.04
N ASP A 341 -27.72 -13.16 -2.28
CA ASP A 341 -28.81 -13.15 -3.26
C ASP A 341 -29.17 -14.60 -3.67
N GLN A 342 -28.17 -15.48 -3.86
CA GLN A 342 -28.38 -16.89 -4.18
C GLN A 342 -28.98 -17.69 -3.02
N ASP A 343 -28.57 -17.44 -1.78
CA ASP A 343 -29.15 -18.08 -0.60
C ASP A 343 -30.59 -17.62 -0.37
N GLY A 344 -30.90 -16.33 -0.62
CA GLY A 344 -32.27 -15.82 -0.60
C GLY A 344 -33.17 -16.46 -1.66
N ILE A 345 -32.66 -16.62 -2.89
CA ILE A 345 -33.39 -17.31 -3.97
C ILE A 345 -33.59 -18.81 -3.67
N ARG A 346 -32.59 -19.48 -3.11
CA ARG A 346 -32.69 -20.90 -2.71
C ARG A 346 -33.69 -21.09 -1.57
N ALA A 347 -33.67 -20.23 -0.55
CA ALA A 347 -34.65 -20.26 0.53
C ALA A 347 -36.09 -20.04 0.02
N ALA A 348 -36.27 -19.13 -0.94
CA ALA A 348 -37.58 -18.89 -1.56
C ALA A 348 -38.06 -20.05 -2.45
N THR A 349 -37.14 -20.85 -3.02
CA THR A 349 -37.48 -22.00 -3.90
C THR A 349 -37.82 -23.26 -3.11
N VAL A 350 -37.35 -23.39 -1.86
CA VAL A 350 -37.67 -24.53 -0.98
C VAL A 350 -39.01 -24.35 -0.25
N ALA A 351 -39.60 -23.16 -0.31
CA ALA A 351 -40.86 -22.80 0.35
C ALA A 351 -42.12 -22.89 -0.56
N VAL A 352 -42.05 -23.62 -1.69
CA VAL A 352 -43.18 -23.82 -2.63
C VAL A 352 -43.59 -25.28 -2.68
#